data_AF-A0A1I0S9C6-F1
#
_entry.id   AF-A0A1I0S9C6-F1
#
_cell.length_a   1.000
_cell.length_b   1.000
_cell.length_c   1.000
_cell.angle_alpha   90.00
_cell.angle_beta   90.00
_cell.angle_gamma   90.00
#
_symmetry.space_group_name_H-M   'P 1'
#
loop_
_entity.id
_entity.type
_entity.pdbx_description
1 polymer ?
#
loop_
_entity_poly.entity_id
_entity_poly.type
_entity_poly.pdbx_seq_one_letter_code
_entity_poly.pdbx_strand_id
1 'polypeptide(L)'
;MNNRFKFLVYLACGLFLISSCKKEDAEIPDAPPVITGLETEYYVVVKEALVLKPTIATKVDSIVWVLNGQRVANALQYSFQAPATPGNYSLIVMAYNRGNIIQKVLQIATGRYVNWQTTTSTILTLEASQKFANKTDVKWEVLSAPSELYRLSASNALTAMFTTVDRGSYKVKVSSGDLVDTLLITVKSTDRAQSPYITKVFDYLPAPGQFVNDLPKYVAGDTYETMVTKAGKELIGEDANLITLGGWGGYVVVGFDHTIVNVSGRRDFRISGNAFGANSNPRPNAPFGGSCEPGVVMVAYDKNKNGKPDEDEWYEIKGSGNFSAEGEPWYTAAVSNKVDVRTFRNYEMTYNRPTTETPGTPQGHISISNYIRWTDNQGQQGYKIKNTYHSQSYYPAWVKEDKITYKGIRLAQNGLEESGQGSYYVLYAYRYGYVDNYPNAHDNSGIDIDWAIDKNGNKVNLPGIDFVKVYNGIDQENGWLGEASTEVGRGEDLHLLGTNIATIK
;
A
#
# COMPACT_ATOMS: atom_id res chain seq x y z
N MET A 1 -26.06 39.31 -36.17
CA MET A 1 -25.83 40.03 -37.44
C MET A 1 -25.29 41.41 -37.07
N ASN A 2 -23.97 41.62 -37.13
CA ASN A 2 -23.23 42.24 -38.26
C ASN A 2 -23.66 43.70 -38.48
N ASN A 3 -22.83 44.73 -38.65
CA ASN A 3 -21.38 44.94 -38.84
C ASN A 3 -21.16 46.46 -38.66
N ARG A 4 -20.16 46.97 -37.92
CA ARG A 4 -18.85 47.47 -38.40
C ARG A 4 -18.84 48.24 -39.74
N PHE A 5 -18.25 49.46 -39.77
CA PHE A 5 -17.32 50.01 -40.80
C PHE A 5 -16.70 51.34 -40.26
N LYS A 6 -15.40 51.43 -39.89
CA LYS A 6 -14.16 51.79 -40.65
C LYS A 6 -14.14 53.24 -41.19
N PHE A 7 -13.24 54.15 -40.77
CA PHE A 7 -11.79 54.37 -41.06
C PHE A 7 -11.53 55.37 -42.23
N LEU A 8 -10.55 56.29 -42.05
CA LEU A 8 -9.75 57.15 -42.98
C LEU A 8 -9.71 58.64 -42.51
N VAL A 9 -8.62 59.21 -41.97
CA VAL A 9 -7.29 59.65 -42.51
C VAL A 9 -7.37 60.89 -43.42
N TYR A 10 -6.71 62.01 -43.01
CA TYR A 10 -5.84 62.97 -43.74
C TYR A 10 -5.50 64.14 -42.77
N LEU A 11 -4.26 64.36 -42.29
CA LEU A 11 -3.05 64.95 -42.88
C LEU A 11 -2.93 66.49 -42.69
N ALA A 12 -1.94 66.85 -41.85
CA ALA A 12 -1.04 68.02 -41.82
C ALA A 12 -1.56 69.46 -42.01
N CYS A 13 -1.22 70.33 -41.04
CA CYS A 13 -0.40 71.52 -41.27
C CYS A 13 -0.01 72.17 -39.94
N GLY A 14 1.29 72.46 -39.78
CA GLY A 14 1.86 73.04 -38.57
C GLY A 14 1.68 74.55 -38.47
N LEU A 15 1.81 75.05 -37.24
CA LEU A 15 2.43 76.33 -36.95
C LEU A 15 2.77 76.39 -35.46
N PHE A 16 4.07 76.44 -35.19
CA PHE A 16 4.66 76.75 -33.91
C PHE A 16 4.29 78.16 -33.50
N LEU A 17 3.63 78.31 -32.35
CA LEU A 17 3.66 79.54 -31.57
C LEU A 17 4.22 79.22 -30.19
N ILE A 18 5.36 79.84 -29.93
CA ILE A 18 6.28 79.62 -28.83
C ILE A 18 5.68 80.33 -27.62
N SER A 19 4.94 79.59 -26.79
CA SER A 19 4.56 80.01 -25.46
C SER A 19 5.64 79.55 -24.48
N SER A 20 6.28 80.53 -23.83
CA SER A 20 7.25 80.35 -22.77
C SER A 20 6.62 79.67 -21.55
N CYS A 21 6.50 78.34 -21.59
CA CYS A 21 6.28 77.53 -20.39
C CYS A 21 7.60 77.37 -19.66
N LYS A 22 7.64 77.82 -18.41
CA LYS A 22 8.68 77.42 -17.44
C LYS A 22 8.78 75.89 -17.49
N LYS A 23 9.95 75.35 -17.79
CA LYS A 23 10.27 73.95 -17.50
C LYS A 23 10.20 73.79 -15.99
N GLU A 24 9.09 73.30 -15.47
CA GLU A 24 9.16 72.43 -14.30
C GLU A 24 9.94 71.20 -14.77
N ASP A 25 11.07 70.92 -14.10
CA ASP A 25 11.86 69.74 -14.37
C ASP A 25 10.92 68.52 -14.31
N ALA A 26 10.83 67.76 -15.41
CA ALA A 26 10.08 66.52 -15.41
C ALA A 26 10.72 65.58 -14.38
N GLU A 27 10.06 65.39 -13.24
CA GLU A 27 10.54 64.49 -12.20
C GLU A 27 10.69 63.09 -12.79
N ILE A 28 11.91 62.56 -12.76
CA ILE A 28 12.22 61.22 -13.26
C ILE A 28 11.52 60.20 -12.33
N PRO A 29 10.69 59.29 -12.87
CA PRO A 29 10.03 58.27 -12.06
C PRO A 29 11.05 57.31 -11.45
N ASP A 30 10.77 56.86 -10.23
CA ASP A 30 11.57 55.83 -9.57
C ASP A 30 11.39 54.48 -10.30
N ALA A 31 12.31 53.52 -10.08
CA ALA A 31 12.12 52.16 -10.57
C ALA A 31 10.90 51.51 -9.88
N PRO A 32 10.05 50.75 -10.60
CA PRO A 32 8.85 50.15 -10.01
C PRO A 32 9.12 49.30 -8.74
N PRO A 33 8.28 49.37 -7.70
CA PRO A 33 8.36 48.50 -6.54
C PRO A 33 8.26 47.02 -6.91
N VAL A 34 9.12 46.16 -6.37
CA VAL A 34 9.02 44.71 -6.54
C VAL A 34 8.60 44.06 -5.21
N ILE A 35 7.39 43.52 -5.16
CA ILE A 35 6.82 42.88 -3.96
C ILE A 35 7.17 41.39 -3.95
N THR A 36 8.02 40.98 -2.99
CA THR A 36 8.42 39.57 -2.76
C THR A 36 8.17 39.15 -1.31
N GLY A 37 8.41 37.89 -0.97
CA GLY A 37 8.26 37.39 0.41
C GLY A 37 6.81 37.23 0.90
N LEU A 38 5.85 37.21 -0.03
CA LEU A 38 4.45 36.90 0.25
C LEU A 38 4.00 35.76 -0.67
N GLU A 39 3.29 34.77 -0.12
CA GLU A 39 2.62 33.71 -0.87
C GLU A 39 1.34 34.24 -1.54
N THR A 40 0.76 33.48 -2.47
CA THR A 40 -0.54 33.83 -3.07
C THR A 40 -1.72 33.37 -2.21
N GLU A 41 -1.51 32.40 -1.32
CA GLU A 41 -2.55 31.81 -0.49
C GLU A 41 -2.07 31.62 0.96
N TYR A 42 -2.94 31.93 1.91
CA TYR A 42 -2.71 31.78 3.34
C TYR A 42 -3.91 31.13 4.02
N TYR A 43 -3.65 30.41 5.11
CA TYR A 43 -4.68 29.91 6.03
C TYR A 43 -4.44 30.44 7.43
N VAL A 44 -5.49 30.89 8.12
CA VAL A 44 -5.41 31.45 9.49
C VAL A 44 -6.50 30.84 10.37
N VAL A 45 -6.14 30.49 11.60
CA VAL A 45 -7.09 29.97 12.58
C VAL A 45 -8.07 31.06 12.95
N VAL A 46 -9.36 30.75 13.07
CA VAL A 46 -10.33 31.70 13.63
C VAL A 46 -9.82 32.26 14.96
N LYS A 47 -9.95 33.57 15.15
CA LYS A 47 -9.45 34.34 16.32
C LYS A 47 -7.92 34.46 16.46
N GLU A 48 -7.13 33.93 15.52
CA GLU A 48 -5.68 34.16 15.48
C GLU A 48 -5.30 35.27 14.49
N ALA A 49 -4.03 35.66 14.53
CA ALA A 49 -3.45 36.70 13.71
C ALA A 49 -2.45 36.15 12.70
N LEU A 50 -2.48 36.66 11.47
CA LEU A 50 -1.46 36.42 10.45
C LEU A 50 -0.69 37.72 10.18
N VAL A 51 0.61 37.70 10.42
CA VAL A 51 1.49 38.84 10.14
C VAL A 51 2.06 38.69 8.73
N LEU A 52 1.77 39.66 7.87
CA LEU A 52 2.22 39.74 6.49
C LEU A 52 3.26 40.86 6.36
N LYS A 53 4.47 40.50 5.94
CA LYS A 53 5.59 41.43 5.81
C LYS A 53 6.29 41.22 4.46
N PRO A 54 5.95 42.01 3.42
CA PRO A 54 6.61 41.91 2.13
C PRO A 54 8.07 42.36 2.22
N THR A 55 8.90 41.79 1.36
CA THR A 55 10.23 42.31 1.05
C THR A 55 10.13 43.15 -0.23
N ILE A 56 10.54 44.42 -0.14
CA ILE A 56 10.57 45.33 -1.29
C ILE A 56 12.02 45.58 -1.68
N ALA A 57 12.38 45.19 -2.90
CA ALA A 57 13.77 45.26 -3.39
C ALA A 57 14.18 46.67 -3.89
N THR A 58 13.21 47.55 -4.14
CA THR A 58 13.41 48.91 -4.66
C THR A 58 12.78 49.95 -3.73
N LYS A 59 13.05 51.24 -3.97
CA LYS A 59 12.49 52.32 -3.16
C LYS A 59 10.96 52.29 -3.17
N VAL A 60 10.36 52.37 -1.98
CA VAL A 60 8.91 52.45 -1.78
C VAL A 60 8.59 53.59 -0.85
N ASP A 61 7.63 54.44 -1.24
CA ASP A 61 7.19 55.59 -0.46
C ASP A 61 6.04 55.20 0.49
N SER A 62 5.17 54.25 0.08
CA SER A 62 4.12 53.71 0.96
C SER A 62 3.64 52.31 0.57
N ILE A 63 3.12 51.57 1.55
CA ILE A 63 2.49 50.25 1.35
C ILE A 63 1.08 50.28 1.95
N VAL A 64 0.08 50.07 1.09
CA VAL A 64 -1.34 50.07 1.47
C VAL A 64 -1.92 48.68 1.36
N TRP A 65 -2.73 48.31 2.35
CA TRP A 65 -3.39 47.01 2.45
C TRP A 65 -4.90 47.18 2.27
N VAL A 66 -5.51 46.37 1.40
CA VAL A 66 -6.94 46.40 1.09
C VAL A 66 -7.53 45.01 1.26
N LEU A 67 -8.38 44.83 2.26
CA LEU A 67 -9.05 43.57 2.56
C LEU A 67 -10.50 43.65 2.07
N ASN A 68 -10.91 42.73 1.19
CA ASN A 68 -12.26 42.68 0.60
C ASN A 68 -12.72 44.03 0.04
N GLY A 69 -11.81 44.76 -0.61
CA GLY A 69 -12.09 46.07 -1.22
C GLY A 69 -12.03 47.27 -0.24
N GLN A 70 -11.81 47.05 1.05
CA GLN A 70 -11.67 48.11 2.05
C GLN A 70 -10.21 48.32 2.46
N ARG A 71 -9.75 49.57 2.50
CA ARG A 71 -8.41 49.92 3.00
C ARG A 71 -8.33 49.63 4.50
N VAL A 72 -7.42 48.74 4.91
CA VAL A 72 -7.25 48.30 6.30
C VAL A 72 -5.96 48.78 6.95
N ALA A 73 -4.92 49.12 6.17
CA ALA A 73 -3.68 49.66 6.72
C ALA A 73 -2.86 50.46 5.70
N ASN A 74 -1.96 51.30 6.21
CA ASN A 74 -0.85 51.92 5.47
C ASN A 74 0.43 51.74 6.30
N ALA A 75 1.15 50.64 6.08
CA ALA A 75 2.27 50.22 6.91
C ALA A 75 3.12 49.18 6.18
N LEU A 76 4.39 49.04 6.59
CA LEU A 76 5.33 48.06 6.02
C LEU A 76 4.92 46.60 6.27
N GLN A 77 4.04 46.35 7.24
CA GLN A 77 3.47 45.04 7.52
C GLN A 77 1.99 45.18 7.90
N TYR A 78 1.23 44.11 7.74
CA TYR A 78 -0.17 44.05 8.14
C TYR A 78 -0.44 42.79 8.95
N SER A 79 -1.16 42.93 10.06
CA SER A 79 -1.64 41.80 10.86
C SER A 79 -3.12 41.59 10.56
N PHE A 80 -3.44 40.57 9.75
CA PHE A 80 -4.81 40.14 9.54
C PHE A 80 -5.32 39.44 10.81
N GLN A 81 -6.46 39.87 11.33
CA GLN A 81 -7.13 39.23 12.48
C GLN A 81 -8.27 38.35 11.96
N ALA A 82 -8.14 37.04 12.12
CA ALA A 82 -9.15 36.11 11.66
C ALA A 82 -10.42 36.20 12.54
N PRO A 83 -11.61 36.32 11.95
CA PRO A 83 -12.85 36.38 12.71
C PRO A 83 -13.19 35.03 13.34
N ALA A 84 -14.20 35.01 14.23
CA ALA A 84 -14.64 33.81 14.93
C ALA A 84 -15.34 32.78 14.01
N THR A 85 -15.80 33.22 12.84
CA THR A 85 -16.46 32.40 11.83
C THR A 85 -15.52 32.20 10.66
N PRO A 86 -15.31 30.95 10.19
CA PRO A 86 -14.54 30.66 8.97
C PRO A 86 -15.03 31.45 7.75
N GLY A 87 -14.13 31.75 6.83
CA GLY A 87 -14.43 32.55 5.64
C GLY A 87 -13.19 32.78 4.77
N ASN A 88 -13.42 33.22 3.54
CA ASN A 88 -12.37 33.59 2.58
C ASN A 88 -12.26 35.11 2.44
N TYR A 89 -11.03 35.61 2.33
CA TYR A 89 -10.73 37.03 2.24
C TYR A 89 -9.74 37.28 1.10
N SER A 90 -10.03 38.27 0.26
CA SER A 90 -9.12 38.78 -0.75
C SER A 90 -8.35 39.96 -0.18
N LEU A 91 -7.04 39.82 -0.03
CA LEU A 91 -6.16 40.88 0.43
C LEU A 91 -5.31 41.38 -0.74
N ILE A 92 -5.28 42.69 -0.96
CA ILE A 92 -4.42 43.33 -1.95
C ILE A 92 -3.39 44.17 -1.19
N VAL A 93 -2.12 43.92 -1.47
CA VAL A 93 -1.02 44.80 -1.06
C VAL A 93 -0.62 45.67 -2.24
N MET A 94 -0.60 46.99 -2.04
CA MET A 94 -0.24 47.99 -3.04
C MET A 94 1.01 48.74 -2.56
N ALA A 95 2.07 48.73 -3.36
CA ALA A 95 3.30 49.47 -3.13
C ALA A 95 3.37 50.68 -4.07
N TYR A 96 3.64 51.85 -3.50
CA TYR A 96 3.70 53.13 -4.21
C TYR A 96 5.12 53.67 -4.20
N ASN A 97 5.55 54.24 -5.31
CA ASN A 97 6.62 55.21 -5.33
C ASN A 97 6.36 56.27 -6.40
N ARG A 98 7.28 57.22 -6.56
CA ARG A 98 7.19 58.24 -7.60
C ARG A 98 7.01 57.60 -8.98
N GLY A 99 5.79 57.73 -9.52
CA GLY A 99 5.42 57.28 -10.87
C GLY A 99 4.88 55.85 -10.98
N ASN A 100 4.85 55.04 -9.92
CA ASN A 100 4.41 53.65 -10.01
C ASN A 100 3.45 53.22 -8.88
N ILE A 101 2.54 52.31 -9.24
CA ILE A 101 1.68 51.56 -8.30
C ILE A 101 1.76 50.09 -8.70
N ILE A 102 2.26 49.26 -7.79
CA ILE A 102 2.36 47.80 -8.01
C ILE A 102 1.48 47.09 -6.99
N GLN A 103 0.72 46.10 -7.45
CA GLN A 103 -0.22 45.35 -6.61
C GLN A 103 0.10 43.86 -6.61
N LYS A 104 -0.13 43.20 -5.48
CA LYS A 104 -0.16 41.74 -5.37
C LYS A 104 -1.42 41.32 -4.63
N VAL A 105 -2.13 40.34 -5.18
CA VAL A 105 -3.35 39.77 -4.60
C VAL A 105 -2.99 38.51 -3.84
N LEU A 106 -3.59 38.35 -2.66
CA LEU A 106 -3.47 37.19 -1.80
C LEU A 106 -4.87 36.71 -1.42
N GLN A 107 -5.06 35.40 -1.32
CA GLN A 107 -6.26 34.81 -0.73
C GLN A 107 -5.95 34.33 0.68
N ILE A 108 -6.80 34.68 1.65
CA ILE A 108 -6.72 34.22 3.04
C ILE A 108 -7.97 33.40 3.34
N ALA A 109 -7.82 32.11 3.55
CA ALA A 109 -8.88 31.26 4.10
C ALA A 109 -8.76 31.24 5.63
N THR A 110 -9.87 31.35 6.34
CA THR A 110 -9.91 31.18 7.79
C THR A 110 -10.75 29.97 8.16
N GLY A 111 -10.32 29.24 9.18
CA GLY A 111 -11.07 28.07 9.66
C GLY A 111 -10.70 27.64 11.06
N ARG A 112 -11.37 26.59 11.55
CA ARG A 112 -11.10 26.01 12.87
C ARG A 112 -10.10 24.87 12.69
N TYR A 113 -8.89 25.01 13.24
CA TYR A 113 -8.00 23.85 13.34
C TYR A 113 -8.52 22.91 14.43
N VAL A 114 -8.63 21.63 14.09
CA VAL A 114 -8.32 20.58 15.04
C VAL A 114 -6.89 20.15 14.72
N ASN A 115 -5.95 20.51 15.60
CA ASN A 115 -4.56 20.10 15.47
C ASN A 115 -4.44 18.67 15.97
N TRP A 116 -4.08 17.77 15.07
CA TRP A 116 -3.73 16.40 15.44
C TRP A 116 -2.22 16.26 15.50
N GLN A 117 -1.74 15.46 16.44
CA GLN A 117 -0.36 14.99 16.47
C GLN A 117 -0.36 13.47 16.40
N THR A 118 0.50 12.93 15.56
CA THR A 118 0.74 11.49 15.44
C THR A 118 2.22 11.25 15.09
N THR A 119 2.60 9.99 15.01
CA THR A 119 3.90 9.53 14.55
C THR A 119 3.81 8.87 13.18
N THR A 120 4.94 8.71 12.50
CA THR A 120 5.04 7.94 11.25
C THR A 120 4.54 6.50 11.44
N SER A 121 3.97 5.93 10.38
CA SER A 121 3.46 4.55 10.31
C SER A 121 2.49 4.20 11.45
N THR A 122 1.66 5.17 11.84
CA THR A 122 0.64 5.03 12.89
C THR A 122 -0.71 5.44 12.32
N ILE A 123 -1.72 4.59 12.48
CA ILE A 123 -3.08 4.90 12.04
C ILE A 123 -3.71 5.91 13.00
N LEU A 124 -4.00 7.10 12.48
CA LEU A 124 -4.75 8.16 13.13
C LEU A 124 -6.20 8.16 12.64
N THR A 125 -7.15 7.94 13.55
CA THR A 125 -8.58 8.14 13.26
C THR A 125 -8.94 9.61 13.34
N LEU A 126 -9.49 10.14 12.25
CA LEU A 126 -9.99 11.50 12.12
C LEU A 126 -11.51 11.47 12.19
N GLU A 127 -12.10 12.42 12.91
CA GLU A 127 -13.54 12.59 13.02
C GLU A 127 -13.96 13.94 12.45
N ALA A 128 -15.01 13.93 11.63
CA ALA A 128 -15.67 15.12 11.13
C ALA A 128 -16.37 15.82 12.31
N SER A 129 -16.35 17.16 12.32
CA SER A 129 -17.04 17.90 13.37
C SER A 129 -18.56 17.70 13.34
N GLN A 130 -19.24 17.98 14.46
CA GLN A 130 -20.68 17.75 14.63
C GLN A 130 -21.57 18.39 13.55
N LYS A 131 -21.07 19.42 12.83
CA LYS A 131 -21.81 20.05 11.73
C LYS A 131 -22.07 19.12 10.55
N PHE A 132 -21.31 18.02 10.45
CA PHE A 132 -21.46 16.99 9.44
C PHE A 132 -22.41 15.85 9.86
N ALA A 133 -22.91 15.80 11.11
CA ALA A 133 -23.60 14.63 11.66
C ALA A 133 -24.79 14.09 10.83
N ASN A 134 -25.50 14.97 10.11
CA ASN A 134 -26.66 14.62 9.29
C ASN A 134 -26.33 14.58 7.78
N LYS A 135 -25.06 14.53 7.41
CA LYS A 135 -24.60 14.54 6.02
C LYS A 135 -24.28 13.13 5.53
N THR A 136 -24.74 12.83 4.33
CA THR A 136 -24.55 11.52 3.67
C THR A 136 -23.50 11.56 2.56
N ASP A 137 -23.01 12.75 2.22
CA ASP A 137 -22.07 13.03 1.13
C ASP A 137 -20.72 13.57 1.64
N VAL A 138 -20.30 13.14 2.83
CA VAL A 138 -19.05 13.60 3.46
C VAL A 138 -17.84 13.11 2.66
N LYS A 139 -16.98 14.04 2.25
CA LYS A 139 -15.76 13.80 1.47
C LYS A 139 -14.53 14.21 2.24
N TRP A 140 -13.51 13.37 2.20
CA TRP A 140 -12.20 13.58 2.79
C TRP A 140 -11.13 13.69 1.71
N GLU A 141 -10.23 14.66 1.83
CA GLU A 141 -9.20 14.94 0.83
C GLU A 141 -7.92 15.45 1.50
N VAL A 142 -6.76 15.00 1.04
CA VAL A 142 -5.48 15.62 1.43
C VAL A 142 -5.21 16.80 0.50
N LEU A 143 -5.19 18.01 1.05
CA LEU A 143 -4.92 19.24 0.30
C LEU A 143 -3.43 19.50 0.10
N SER A 144 -2.61 19.08 1.07
CA SER A 144 -1.17 19.29 1.07
C SER A 144 -0.51 18.21 1.90
N ALA A 145 0.53 17.61 1.35
CA ALA A 145 1.36 16.61 1.99
C ALA A 145 2.84 16.91 1.71
N PRO A 146 3.76 16.60 2.64
CA PRO A 146 5.20 16.64 2.41
C PRO A 146 5.69 15.62 1.37
N SER A 147 4.97 14.51 1.19
CA SER A 147 5.28 13.44 0.24
C SER A 147 4.02 12.73 -0.24
N GLU A 148 4.19 11.77 -1.15
CA GLU A 148 3.12 10.88 -1.63
C GLU A 148 3.00 9.59 -0.81
N LEU A 149 3.88 9.35 0.18
CA LEU A 149 3.90 8.13 0.98
C LEU A 149 2.90 8.21 2.15
N TYR A 150 1.62 8.37 1.82
CA TYR A 150 0.53 8.45 2.79
C TYR A 150 -0.71 7.71 2.32
N ARG A 151 -1.60 7.44 3.27
CA ARG A 151 -2.94 6.95 3.02
C ARG A 151 -3.96 7.75 3.79
N LEU A 152 -5.03 8.14 3.10
CA LEU A 152 -6.27 8.61 3.70
C LEU A 152 -7.40 7.67 3.26
N SER A 153 -7.82 6.79 4.14
CA SER A 153 -8.88 5.81 3.90
C SER A 153 -10.19 6.35 4.47
N ALA A 154 -11.14 6.68 3.59
CA ALA A 154 -12.45 7.20 3.96
C ALA A 154 -13.55 6.45 3.21
N SER A 155 -14.65 6.13 3.91
CA SER A 155 -15.83 5.46 3.33
C SER A 155 -17.09 6.30 3.51
N ASN A 156 -17.24 7.41 2.76
CA ASN A 156 -18.39 8.35 2.83
C ASN A 156 -18.96 8.53 4.26
N ALA A 157 -18.05 8.65 5.23
CA ALA A 157 -18.37 8.55 6.65
C ALA A 157 -17.87 9.79 7.38
N LEU A 158 -18.40 9.97 8.58
CA LEU A 158 -17.91 10.96 9.52
C LEU A 158 -16.51 10.65 10.04
N THR A 159 -15.95 9.50 9.71
CA THR A 159 -14.60 9.09 10.10
C THR A 159 -13.73 8.82 8.88
N ALA A 160 -12.44 9.11 9.02
CA ALA A 160 -11.41 8.72 8.08
C ALA A 160 -10.18 8.22 8.85
N MET A 161 -9.39 7.34 8.25
CA MET A 161 -8.12 6.88 8.81
C MET A 161 -6.97 7.45 8.00
N PHE A 162 -6.01 8.06 8.69
CA PHE A 162 -4.82 8.66 8.09
C PHE A 162 -3.57 7.97 8.61
N THR A 163 -2.64 7.64 7.73
CA THR A 163 -1.30 7.15 8.08
C THR A 163 -0.29 7.57 7.02
N THR A 164 0.99 7.66 7.38
CA THR A 164 2.05 8.10 6.45
C THR A 164 3.42 7.64 6.91
N VAL A 165 4.32 7.45 5.94
CA VAL A 165 5.73 7.09 6.17
C VAL A 165 6.55 8.31 6.56
N ASP A 166 6.28 9.47 5.97
CA ASP A 166 7.09 10.67 6.15
C ASP A 166 6.59 11.59 7.25
N ARG A 167 7.54 12.24 7.92
CA ARG A 167 7.24 13.31 8.89
C ARG A 167 6.82 14.60 8.19
N GLY A 168 6.13 15.46 8.93
CA GLY A 168 5.84 16.81 8.49
C GLY A 168 4.40 17.22 8.77
N SER A 169 3.92 18.21 8.02
CA SER A 169 2.60 18.79 8.20
C SER A 169 1.70 18.44 7.03
N TYR A 170 0.60 17.74 7.32
CA TYR A 170 -0.41 17.36 6.34
C TYR A 170 -1.67 18.19 6.57
N LYS A 171 -2.27 18.71 5.49
CA LYS A 171 -3.55 19.41 5.53
C LYS A 171 -4.63 18.52 4.94
N VAL A 172 -5.61 18.15 5.75
CA VAL A 172 -6.74 17.31 5.32
C VAL A 172 -8.01 18.15 5.34
N LYS A 173 -8.81 18.07 4.29
CA LYS A 173 -10.13 18.70 4.17
C LYS A 173 -11.21 17.66 4.39
N VAL A 174 -12.23 18.02 5.16
CA VAL A 174 -13.51 17.32 5.20
C VAL A 174 -14.61 18.25 4.71
N SER A 175 -15.50 17.78 3.84
CA SER A 175 -16.51 18.61 3.19
C SER A 175 -17.83 17.89 2.88
N SER A 176 -18.93 18.65 2.79
CA SER A 176 -20.26 18.20 2.37
C SER A 176 -21.06 19.43 1.91
N GLY A 177 -21.40 19.50 0.62
CA GLY A 177 -21.88 20.74 -0.01
C GLY A 177 -20.95 21.93 0.29
N ASP A 178 -21.52 23.01 0.84
CA ASP A 178 -20.77 24.22 1.24
C ASP A 178 -20.07 24.09 2.61
N LEU A 179 -20.31 23.02 3.36
CA LEU A 179 -19.64 22.80 4.65
C LEU A 179 -18.21 22.31 4.40
N VAL A 180 -17.24 22.97 5.01
CA VAL A 180 -15.82 22.61 4.93
C VAL A 180 -15.16 22.75 6.29
N ASP A 181 -14.37 21.77 6.71
CA ASP A 181 -13.35 21.91 7.75
C ASP A 181 -11.97 21.51 7.19
N THR A 182 -10.92 22.07 7.77
CA THR A 182 -9.53 21.72 7.45
C THR A 182 -8.82 21.31 8.73
N LEU A 183 -8.19 20.15 8.71
CA LEU A 183 -7.41 19.57 9.78
C LEU A 183 -5.92 19.71 9.45
N LEU A 184 -5.11 20.08 10.44
CA LEU A 184 -3.66 20.01 10.34
C LEU A 184 -3.17 18.84 11.19
N ILE A 185 -2.45 17.95 10.55
CA ILE A 185 -1.85 16.78 11.19
C ILE A 185 -0.35 17.02 11.20
N THR A 186 0.22 17.15 12.38
CA THR A 186 1.67 17.20 12.57
C THR A 186 2.17 15.79 12.86
N VAL A 187 2.95 15.25 11.92
CA VAL A 187 3.53 13.91 12.00
C VAL A 187 4.99 14.05 12.45
N LYS A 188 5.31 13.41 13.58
CA LYS A 188 6.66 13.36 14.14
C LYS A 188 7.28 11.98 13.89
N SER A 189 8.59 11.88 14.09
CA SER A 189 9.25 10.58 14.15
C SER A 189 8.79 9.80 15.39
N THR A 190 8.77 8.48 15.28
CA THR A 190 8.61 7.57 16.43
C THR A 190 9.83 7.66 17.35
N ASP A 191 9.65 7.33 18.64
CA ASP A 191 10.76 7.28 19.61
C ASP A 191 11.74 6.12 19.34
N ARG A 192 11.26 5.08 18.63
CA ARG A 192 12.06 3.92 18.21
C ARG A 192 12.21 3.91 16.70
N ALA A 193 13.42 3.56 16.24
CA ALA A 193 13.66 3.31 14.83
C ALA A 193 12.83 2.10 14.38
N GLN A 194 12.16 2.23 13.24
CA GLN A 194 11.32 1.19 12.65
C GLN A 194 12.19 0.22 11.85
N SER A 195 12.00 -1.07 12.06
CA SER A 195 12.62 -2.11 11.23
C SER A 195 11.85 -2.23 9.91
N PRO A 196 12.50 -2.20 8.73
CA PRO A 196 11.81 -2.52 7.49
C PRO A 196 11.48 -4.02 7.35
N TYR A 197 11.94 -4.87 8.27
CA TYR A 197 11.77 -6.32 8.20
C TYR A 197 10.75 -6.85 9.20
N ILE A 198 10.26 -8.08 8.97
CA ILE A 198 9.46 -8.85 9.94
C ILE A 198 10.14 -8.80 11.31
N THR A 199 9.35 -8.50 12.35
CA THR A 199 9.84 -8.40 13.73
C THR A 199 9.27 -9.48 14.63
N LYS A 200 8.23 -10.20 14.19
CA LYS A 200 7.58 -11.24 15.00
C LYS A 200 6.92 -12.31 14.14
N VAL A 201 7.00 -13.55 14.61
CA VAL A 201 6.16 -14.67 14.18
C VAL A 201 5.17 -14.96 15.30
N PHE A 202 3.88 -14.95 14.98
CA PHE A 202 2.77 -15.16 15.92
C PHE A 202 2.28 -16.61 15.92
N ASP A 203 2.32 -17.25 14.75
CA ASP A 203 1.80 -18.59 14.55
C ASP A 203 2.54 -19.24 13.37
N TYR A 204 2.70 -20.56 13.43
CA TYR A 204 3.29 -21.39 12.40
C TYR A 204 2.75 -22.81 12.53
N LEU A 205 2.07 -23.28 11.49
CA LEU A 205 1.59 -24.66 11.39
C LEU A 205 1.64 -25.09 9.92
N PRO A 206 2.69 -25.81 9.49
CA PRO A 206 2.79 -26.30 8.13
C PRO A 206 1.85 -27.50 7.93
N ALA A 207 1.30 -27.64 6.73
CA ALA A 207 0.62 -28.85 6.32
C ALA A 207 1.65 -29.93 6.00
N PRO A 208 1.27 -31.21 5.92
CA PRO A 208 2.24 -32.24 5.65
C PRO A 208 3.00 -32.04 4.33
N GLY A 209 4.32 -32.24 4.36
CA GLY A 209 5.20 -32.03 3.22
C GLY A 209 6.63 -32.52 3.44
N GLN A 210 7.40 -32.62 2.37
CA GLN A 210 8.73 -33.23 2.31
C GLN A 210 9.84 -32.46 3.02
N PHE A 211 9.60 -31.20 3.41
CA PHE A 211 10.53 -30.39 4.21
C PHE A 211 10.03 -30.17 5.65
N VAL A 212 8.81 -30.60 5.96
CA VAL A 212 8.27 -30.54 7.32
C VAL A 212 9.15 -31.35 8.25
N ASN A 213 9.37 -30.81 9.45
CA ASN A 213 10.31 -31.29 10.47
C ASN A 213 11.80 -31.04 10.17
N ASP A 214 12.17 -30.54 8.99
CA ASP A 214 13.55 -30.14 8.66
C ASP A 214 13.71 -28.62 8.48
N LEU A 215 12.67 -27.92 8.03
CA LEU A 215 12.72 -26.48 7.70
C LEU A 215 11.51 -25.70 8.28
N PRO A 216 11.54 -25.28 9.56
CA PRO A 216 12.63 -25.41 10.51
C PRO A 216 12.72 -26.80 11.16
N LYS A 217 13.91 -27.16 11.62
CA LYS A 217 14.19 -28.49 12.16
C LYS A 217 13.47 -28.76 13.47
N TYR A 218 12.66 -29.82 13.48
CA TYR A 218 12.08 -30.41 14.68
C TYR A 218 13.12 -31.28 15.41
N VAL A 219 13.09 -31.20 16.73
CA VAL A 219 13.84 -32.06 17.65
C VAL A 219 12.83 -32.68 18.61
N ALA A 220 13.01 -33.96 18.92
CA ALA A 220 12.12 -34.69 19.82
C ALA A 220 11.90 -33.91 21.13
N GLY A 221 10.63 -33.61 21.43
CA GLY A 221 10.22 -32.81 22.58
C GLY A 221 9.91 -31.34 22.30
N ASP A 222 10.20 -30.83 21.09
CA ASP A 222 9.75 -29.49 20.70
C ASP A 222 8.23 -29.38 20.78
N THR A 223 7.76 -28.28 21.35
CA THR A 223 6.34 -27.92 21.40
C THR A 223 5.94 -27.04 20.22
N TYR A 224 4.64 -26.80 20.07
CA TYR A 224 4.13 -25.82 19.12
C TYR A 224 4.78 -24.43 19.29
N GLU A 225 4.87 -23.91 20.52
CA GLU A 225 5.49 -22.61 20.81
C GLU A 225 6.99 -22.60 20.46
N THR A 226 7.65 -23.75 20.63
CA THR A 226 9.06 -23.91 20.26
C THR A 226 9.22 -23.83 18.74
N MET A 227 8.32 -24.46 17.98
CA MET A 227 8.35 -24.41 16.52
C MET A 227 7.99 -23.03 15.98
N VAL A 228 7.04 -22.31 16.59
CA VAL A 228 6.78 -20.89 16.29
C VAL A 228 8.03 -20.04 16.55
N THR A 229 8.71 -20.27 17.67
CA THR A 229 9.97 -19.56 18.00
C THR A 229 11.07 -19.87 16.99
N LYS A 230 11.20 -21.12 16.53
CA LYS A 230 12.17 -21.51 15.51
C LYS A 230 11.86 -20.86 14.17
N ALA A 231 10.61 -20.86 13.73
CA ALA A 231 10.19 -20.10 12.54
C ALA A 231 10.54 -18.61 12.69
N GLY A 232 10.37 -18.04 13.88
CA GLY A 232 10.81 -16.69 14.20
C GLY A 232 12.31 -16.46 14.00
N LYS A 233 13.16 -17.42 14.40
CA LYS A 233 14.62 -17.32 14.18
C LYS A 233 14.99 -17.34 12.70
N GLU A 234 14.20 -18.01 11.87
CA GLU A 234 14.43 -18.04 10.42
C GLU A 234 13.90 -16.79 9.72
N LEU A 235 12.84 -16.14 10.21
CA LEU A 235 12.14 -15.09 9.45
C LEU A 235 12.37 -13.64 9.94
N ILE A 236 12.79 -13.45 11.19
CA ILE A 236 12.89 -12.11 11.78
C ILE A 236 14.19 -11.41 11.39
N GLY A 237 14.09 -10.17 10.93
CA GLY A 237 15.22 -9.31 10.60
C GLY A 237 15.71 -9.38 9.15
N GLU A 238 16.82 -8.70 8.89
CA GLU A 238 17.43 -8.57 7.56
C GLU A 238 18.04 -9.89 7.06
N ASP A 239 18.74 -10.60 7.95
CA ASP A 239 19.43 -11.86 7.69
C ASP A 239 18.50 -13.06 7.94
N ALA A 240 17.37 -13.09 7.24
CA ALA A 240 16.40 -14.18 7.32
C ALA A 240 16.74 -15.34 6.37
N ASN A 241 16.39 -16.55 6.79
CA ASN A 241 16.44 -17.79 6.02
C ASN A 241 15.04 -18.13 5.47
N LEU A 242 14.78 -19.42 5.24
CA LEU A 242 13.53 -19.95 4.72
C LEU A 242 12.87 -20.90 5.72
N ILE A 243 11.54 -20.95 5.71
CA ILE A 243 10.71 -22.00 6.31
C ILE A 243 9.83 -22.65 5.22
N THR A 244 9.44 -23.90 5.41
CA THR A 244 8.43 -24.55 4.56
C THR A 244 7.03 -24.41 5.14
N LEU A 245 6.02 -24.26 4.29
CA LEU A 245 4.62 -24.38 4.66
C LEU A 245 4.06 -25.78 4.40
N GLY A 246 4.82 -26.65 3.71
CA GLY A 246 4.36 -27.96 3.25
C GLY A 246 3.19 -27.84 2.28
N GLY A 247 2.32 -28.86 2.24
CA GLY A 247 1.17 -28.88 1.32
C GLY A 247 0.12 -27.79 1.54
N TRP A 248 -1.00 -27.88 0.81
CA TRP A 248 -2.06 -26.87 0.86
C TRP A 248 -2.55 -26.54 2.27
N GLY A 249 -2.70 -25.24 2.54
CA GLY A 249 -3.27 -24.71 3.77
C GLY A 249 -2.28 -24.53 4.93
N GLY A 250 -1.10 -25.15 4.86
CA GLY A 250 -0.02 -24.88 5.82
C GLY A 250 0.39 -23.41 5.80
N TYR A 251 0.70 -22.84 6.96
CA TYR A 251 0.76 -21.38 7.10
C TYR A 251 1.75 -20.85 8.14
N VAL A 252 2.04 -19.56 8.02
CA VAL A 252 2.74 -18.73 9.01
C VAL A 252 2.03 -17.38 9.18
N VAL A 253 2.03 -16.85 10.40
CA VAL A 253 1.54 -15.50 10.72
C VAL A 253 2.68 -14.67 11.24
N VAL A 254 2.94 -13.54 10.60
CA VAL A 254 4.04 -12.62 10.90
C VAL A 254 3.53 -11.21 11.14
N GLY A 255 4.35 -10.36 11.76
CA GLY A 255 4.04 -8.95 11.90
C GLY A 255 5.27 -8.04 11.89
N PHE A 256 4.98 -6.76 11.74
CA PHE A 256 5.96 -5.67 11.71
C PHE A 256 5.86 -4.85 13.00
N ASP A 257 6.90 -4.09 13.33
CA ASP A 257 6.92 -3.22 14.53
C ASP A 257 6.21 -1.86 14.31
N HIS A 258 5.60 -1.68 13.16
CA HIS A 258 4.86 -0.51 12.73
C HIS A 258 3.81 -0.91 11.68
N THR A 259 2.88 0.01 11.38
CA THR A 259 1.90 -0.19 10.31
C THR A 259 2.55 0.08 8.95
N ILE A 260 2.64 -0.93 8.10
CA ILE A 260 3.01 -0.73 6.69
C ILE A 260 1.90 0.08 6.02
N VAL A 261 2.25 1.24 5.48
CA VAL A 261 1.30 2.19 4.88
C VAL A 261 0.81 1.67 3.53
N ASN A 262 -0.50 1.65 3.30
CA ASN A 262 -1.10 1.37 1.99
C ASN A 262 -0.98 2.59 1.07
N VAL A 263 0.13 2.73 0.36
CA VAL A 263 0.40 3.87 -0.50
C VAL A 263 -0.30 3.68 -1.84
N SER A 264 -1.19 4.61 -2.18
CA SER A 264 -2.01 4.50 -3.38
C SER A 264 -1.16 4.34 -4.64
N GLY A 265 -1.45 3.30 -5.42
CA GLY A 265 -0.81 3.07 -6.71
C GLY A 265 0.59 2.48 -6.63
N ARG A 266 1.00 1.92 -5.48
CA ARG A 266 2.30 1.28 -5.26
C ARG A 266 2.13 -0.11 -4.65
N ARG A 267 3.13 -0.99 -4.81
CA ARG A 267 3.29 -2.17 -3.95
C ARG A 267 3.90 -1.70 -2.63
N ASP A 268 3.39 -2.23 -1.52
CA ASP A 268 3.71 -1.75 -0.18
C ASP A 268 4.70 -2.65 0.56
N PHE A 269 4.58 -3.96 0.36
CA PHE A 269 5.44 -4.93 1.04
C PHE A 269 5.79 -6.10 0.13
N ARG A 270 6.73 -6.92 0.59
CA ARG A 270 7.11 -8.20 -0.02
C ARG A 270 7.34 -9.22 1.05
N ILE A 271 7.02 -10.48 0.77
CA ILE A 271 7.55 -11.61 1.53
C ILE A 271 8.24 -12.52 0.53
N SER A 272 9.49 -12.85 0.82
CA SER A 272 10.35 -13.65 -0.04
C SER A 272 9.94 -15.11 -0.03
N GLY A 273 10.22 -15.81 -1.12
CA GLY A 273 10.18 -17.28 -1.21
C GLY A 273 11.47 -17.81 -1.85
N ASN A 274 11.41 -18.98 -2.45
CA ASN A 274 12.51 -19.59 -3.20
C ASN A 274 12.24 -19.68 -4.72
N ALA A 275 11.13 -19.12 -5.21
CA ALA A 275 10.71 -19.24 -6.58
C ALA A 275 11.78 -18.86 -7.63
N PHE A 276 11.89 -19.70 -8.66
CA PHE A 276 12.84 -19.51 -9.76
C PHE A 276 12.25 -19.98 -11.11
N GLY A 277 12.78 -19.43 -12.20
CA GLY A 277 12.38 -19.80 -13.56
C GLY A 277 13.07 -21.07 -14.06
N ALA A 278 12.36 -21.87 -14.86
CA ALA A 278 12.91 -23.05 -15.50
C ALA A 278 13.99 -22.68 -16.54
N ASN A 279 15.17 -23.29 -16.41
CA ASN A 279 16.28 -23.06 -17.34
C ASN A 279 16.05 -23.66 -18.74
N SER A 280 15.34 -24.80 -18.81
CA SER A 280 15.19 -25.59 -20.03
C SER A 280 13.76 -26.09 -20.22
N ASN A 281 12.77 -25.19 -20.11
CA ASN A 281 11.37 -25.57 -20.37
C ASN A 281 11.23 -26.06 -21.83
N PRO A 282 10.85 -27.33 -22.06
CA PRO A 282 10.77 -27.89 -23.41
C PRO A 282 9.61 -27.32 -24.23
N ARG A 283 8.65 -26.64 -23.60
CA ARG A 283 7.53 -26.00 -24.26
C ARG A 283 7.95 -24.68 -24.92
N PRO A 284 7.81 -24.53 -26.25
CA PRO A 284 8.13 -23.27 -26.92
C PRO A 284 7.23 -22.12 -26.45
N ASN A 285 7.82 -20.94 -26.24
CA ASN A 285 7.11 -19.71 -25.84
C ASN A 285 6.21 -19.89 -24.60
N ALA A 286 6.64 -20.72 -23.66
CA ALA A 286 5.95 -20.88 -22.40
C ALA A 286 5.94 -19.55 -21.60
N PRO A 287 4.86 -19.24 -20.86
CA PRO A 287 4.88 -18.13 -19.91
C PRO A 287 5.88 -18.40 -18.79
N PHE A 288 6.16 -17.40 -17.97
CA PHE A 288 7.09 -17.55 -16.85
C PHE A 288 6.65 -18.67 -15.89
N GLY A 289 7.57 -19.59 -15.59
CA GLY A 289 7.35 -20.73 -14.72
C GLY A 289 8.66 -21.48 -14.44
N GLY A 290 8.67 -22.30 -13.39
CA GLY A 290 9.79 -23.08 -12.90
C GLY A 290 9.41 -23.74 -11.58
N SER A 291 9.93 -23.25 -10.46
CA SER A 291 9.37 -23.50 -9.12
C SER A 291 8.58 -22.25 -8.74
N CYS A 292 7.26 -22.27 -8.94
CA CYS A 292 6.37 -21.18 -8.56
C CYS A 292 5.26 -21.78 -7.70
N GLU A 293 5.31 -21.55 -6.39
CA GLU A 293 4.53 -22.24 -5.37
C GLU A 293 3.71 -21.21 -4.58
N PRO A 294 2.70 -20.60 -5.21
CA PRO A 294 2.06 -19.37 -4.75
C PRO A 294 1.44 -19.51 -3.35
N GLY A 295 2.03 -18.78 -2.41
CA GLY A 295 1.47 -18.53 -1.09
C GLY A 295 0.38 -17.47 -1.15
N VAL A 296 -0.82 -17.81 -0.70
CA VAL A 296 -1.94 -16.88 -0.54
C VAL A 296 -1.66 -15.96 0.65
N VAL A 297 -1.95 -14.68 0.47
CA VAL A 297 -1.66 -13.63 1.45
C VAL A 297 -2.96 -13.12 2.06
N MET A 298 -3.05 -13.17 3.39
CA MET A 298 -4.04 -12.45 4.18
C MET A 298 -3.33 -11.34 4.95
N VAL A 299 -3.99 -10.21 5.14
CA VAL A 299 -3.46 -9.06 5.86
C VAL A 299 -4.47 -8.54 6.89
N ALA A 300 -3.96 -7.98 7.97
CA ALA A 300 -4.75 -7.35 9.02
C ALA A 300 -3.99 -6.15 9.61
N TYR A 301 -4.72 -5.24 10.26
CA TYR A 301 -4.15 -4.14 11.04
C TYR A 301 -4.73 -4.19 12.46
N ASP A 302 -3.93 -3.81 13.46
CA ASP A 302 -4.23 -3.88 14.88
C ASP A 302 -5.25 -2.80 15.29
N LYS A 303 -6.51 -3.05 14.95
CA LYS A 303 -7.58 -2.06 15.11
C LYS A 303 -7.85 -1.74 16.57
N ASN A 304 -7.73 -2.73 17.45
CA ASN A 304 -7.99 -2.59 18.89
C ASN A 304 -6.73 -2.24 19.71
N LYS A 305 -5.56 -2.21 19.07
CA LYS A 305 -4.26 -1.84 19.64
C LYS A 305 -3.75 -2.81 20.71
N ASN A 306 -4.05 -4.10 20.56
CA ASN A 306 -3.65 -5.15 21.51
C ASN A 306 -2.30 -5.82 21.14
N GLY A 307 -1.74 -5.50 19.98
CA GLY A 307 -0.49 -6.05 19.44
C GLY A 307 -0.59 -7.50 18.97
N LYS A 308 -1.79 -7.98 18.60
CA LYS A 308 -2.06 -9.35 18.18
C LYS A 308 -2.92 -9.39 16.91
N PRO A 309 -2.71 -10.39 16.05
CA PRO A 309 -3.61 -10.65 14.93
C PRO A 309 -4.91 -11.28 15.43
N ASP A 310 -5.98 -10.50 15.50
CA ASP A 310 -7.30 -10.99 15.89
C ASP A 310 -8.02 -11.70 14.72
N GLU A 311 -8.82 -12.73 15.00
CA GLU A 311 -9.39 -13.59 13.96
C GLU A 311 -10.42 -12.88 13.06
N ASP A 312 -11.08 -11.84 13.54
CA ASP A 312 -12.12 -11.10 12.82
C ASP A 312 -11.59 -9.94 11.95
N GLU A 313 -10.26 -9.81 11.82
CA GLU A 313 -9.60 -8.68 11.16
C GLU A 313 -8.91 -9.02 9.83
N TRP A 314 -9.02 -10.26 9.35
CA TRP A 314 -8.31 -10.74 8.15
C TRP A 314 -8.99 -10.35 6.83
N TYR A 315 -8.20 -9.77 5.94
CA TYR A 315 -8.56 -9.47 4.54
C TYR A 315 -7.64 -10.23 3.59
N GLU A 316 -8.20 -10.79 2.53
CA GLU A 316 -7.39 -11.52 1.53
C GLU A 316 -6.81 -10.54 0.51
N ILE A 317 -5.56 -10.70 0.12
CA ILE A 317 -5.01 -10.05 -1.06
C ILE A 317 -5.55 -10.76 -2.30
N LYS A 318 -6.32 -10.03 -3.12
CA LYS A 318 -6.88 -10.55 -4.38
C LYS A 318 -5.77 -10.70 -5.42
N GLY A 319 -5.08 -11.84 -5.40
CA GLY A 319 -4.17 -12.24 -6.48
C GLY A 319 -4.90 -12.57 -7.78
N SER A 320 -4.15 -12.74 -8.86
CA SER A 320 -4.70 -12.87 -10.21
C SER A 320 -5.56 -14.12 -10.43
N GLY A 321 -5.31 -15.19 -9.67
CA GLY A 321 -6.06 -16.45 -9.69
C GLY A 321 -7.16 -16.57 -8.64
N ASN A 322 -7.44 -15.50 -7.88
CA ASN A 322 -8.26 -15.55 -6.67
C ASN A 322 -9.74 -15.94 -6.92
N PHE A 323 -10.29 -15.66 -8.10
CA PHE A 323 -11.66 -16.07 -8.44
C PHE A 323 -11.72 -17.13 -9.54
N SER A 324 -10.74 -17.13 -10.44
CA SER A 324 -10.60 -18.08 -11.53
C SER A 324 -9.18 -17.96 -12.11
N ALA A 325 -8.65 -19.07 -12.61
CA ALA A 325 -7.39 -19.09 -13.34
C ALA A 325 -7.56 -18.84 -14.85
N GLU A 326 -8.77 -18.64 -15.38
CA GLU A 326 -9.01 -18.43 -16.81
C GLU A 326 -8.22 -17.27 -17.42
N GLY A 327 -7.90 -16.27 -16.59
CA GLY A 327 -7.05 -15.17 -17.00
C GLY A 327 -5.58 -15.57 -17.17
N GLU A 328 -5.10 -16.61 -16.50
CA GLU A 328 -3.68 -16.94 -16.41
C GLU A 328 -3.10 -17.40 -17.74
N PRO A 329 -1.84 -17.01 -18.07
CA PRO A 329 -1.27 -17.28 -19.38
C PRO A 329 -0.97 -18.77 -19.64
N TRP A 330 -0.95 -19.60 -18.60
CA TRP A 330 -0.75 -21.05 -18.68
C TRP A 330 -2.07 -21.84 -18.71
N TYR A 331 -3.22 -21.19 -18.50
CA TYR A 331 -4.53 -21.83 -18.30
C TYR A 331 -4.91 -22.82 -19.42
N THR A 332 -4.84 -22.39 -20.68
CA THR A 332 -5.22 -23.24 -21.82
C THR A 332 -4.36 -24.51 -21.91
N ALA A 333 -3.07 -24.41 -21.58
CA ALA A 333 -2.18 -25.57 -21.56
C ALA A 333 -2.52 -26.51 -20.40
N ALA A 334 -2.85 -25.97 -19.22
CA ALA A 334 -3.29 -26.77 -18.08
C ALA A 334 -4.59 -27.53 -18.37
N VAL A 335 -5.59 -26.86 -18.98
CA VAL A 335 -6.84 -27.52 -19.43
C VAL A 335 -6.54 -28.62 -20.44
N SER A 336 -5.68 -28.36 -21.42
CA SER A 336 -5.31 -29.34 -22.46
C SER A 336 -4.60 -30.56 -21.87
N ASN A 337 -3.84 -30.37 -20.80
CA ASN A 337 -3.16 -31.44 -20.04
C ASN A 337 -4.02 -32.02 -18.91
N LYS A 338 -5.32 -31.68 -18.83
CA LYS A 338 -6.29 -32.20 -17.85
C LYS A 338 -5.88 -31.93 -16.38
N VAL A 339 -5.17 -30.84 -16.16
CA VAL A 339 -4.86 -30.33 -14.81
C VAL A 339 -6.11 -29.73 -14.18
N ASP A 340 -6.26 -29.86 -12.86
CA ASP A 340 -7.42 -29.30 -12.15
C ASP A 340 -7.28 -27.78 -12.01
N VAL A 341 -7.88 -27.05 -12.95
CA VAL A 341 -7.83 -25.58 -13.02
C VAL A 341 -8.93 -24.87 -12.23
N ARG A 342 -9.67 -25.59 -11.38
CA ARG A 342 -10.73 -24.99 -10.54
C ARG A 342 -10.11 -24.23 -9.37
N THR A 343 -10.68 -23.07 -9.07
CA THR A 343 -10.38 -22.30 -7.86
C THR A 343 -11.54 -22.42 -6.88
N PHE A 344 -11.27 -22.81 -5.64
CA PHE A 344 -12.27 -22.97 -4.59
C PHE A 344 -12.05 -21.93 -3.49
N ARG A 345 -12.93 -20.93 -3.39
CA ARG A 345 -12.84 -19.87 -2.36
C ARG A 345 -13.07 -20.38 -0.94
N ASN A 346 -13.99 -21.32 -0.78
CA ASN A 346 -14.41 -21.90 0.50
C ASN A 346 -13.97 -23.36 0.55
N TYR A 347 -12.66 -23.59 0.61
CA TYR A 347 -12.08 -24.93 0.63
C TYR A 347 -11.67 -25.31 2.04
N GLU A 348 -11.87 -26.58 2.38
CA GLU A 348 -11.40 -27.18 3.62
C GLU A 348 -10.81 -28.54 3.29
N MET A 349 -9.61 -28.83 3.81
CA MET A 349 -8.96 -30.13 3.65
C MET A 349 -8.43 -30.62 4.99
N THR A 350 -8.64 -31.91 5.24
CA THR A 350 -8.19 -32.60 6.44
C THR A 350 -7.14 -33.64 6.11
N TYR A 351 -5.97 -33.55 6.72
CA TYR A 351 -4.88 -34.53 6.64
C TYR A 351 -4.91 -35.47 7.82
N ASN A 352 -4.72 -36.77 7.57
CA ASN A 352 -4.65 -37.80 8.61
C ASN A 352 -3.19 -38.20 8.85
N ARG A 353 -2.80 -38.34 10.11
CA ARG A 353 -1.50 -38.87 10.50
C ARG A 353 -1.23 -40.19 9.76
N PRO A 354 -0.01 -40.39 9.22
CA PRO A 354 0.29 -41.61 8.49
C PRO A 354 0.18 -42.83 9.41
N THR A 355 -0.42 -43.91 8.90
CA THR A 355 -0.55 -45.18 9.64
C THR A 355 0.73 -46.01 9.60
N THR A 356 1.60 -45.76 8.63
CA THR A 356 2.92 -46.38 8.49
C THR A 356 3.95 -45.34 8.09
N GLU A 357 5.10 -45.38 8.73
CA GLU A 357 6.27 -44.57 8.40
C GLU A 357 7.38 -45.39 7.72
N THR A 358 7.26 -46.72 7.77
CA THR A 358 8.23 -47.64 7.20
C THR A 358 8.05 -47.69 5.68
N PRO A 359 9.08 -47.34 4.89
CA PRO A 359 9.05 -47.44 3.45
C PRO A 359 8.80 -48.88 2.97
N GLY A 360 8.05 -49.01 1.86
CA GLY A 360 7.97 -50.27 1.13
C GLY A 360 9.19 -50.47 0.20
N THR A 361 9.09 -51.41 -0.74
CA THR A 361 10.00 -51.41 -1.90
C THR A 361 9.68 -50.18 -2.76
N PRO A 362 10.64 -49.26 -3.00
CA PRO A 362 10.36 -48.05 -3.74
C PRO A 362 9.92 -48.29 -5.19
N GLN A 363 9.06 -47.42 -5.70
CA GLN A 363 8.69 -47.35 -7.12
C GLN A 363 9.22 -46.03 -7.70
N GLY A 364 10.43 -46.09 -8.29
CA GLY A 364 11.10 -44.88 -8.78
C GLY A 364 11.42 -43.94 -7.63
N HIS A 365 10.91 -42.70 -7.68
CA HIS A 365 11.12 -41.68 -6.66
C HIS A 365 10.16 -41.81 -5.45
N ILE A 366 9.25 -42.80 -5.44
CA ILE A 366 8.21 -42.96 -4.42
C ILE A 366 8.62 -44.07 -3.45
N SER A 367 8.65 -43.77 -2.15
CA SER A 367 8.93 -44.73 -1.07
C SER A 367 7.66 -45.26 -0.39
N ILE A 368 6.63 -44.41 -0.27
CA ILE A 368 5.28 -44.77 0.20
C ILE A 368 4.27 -44.00 -0.65
N SER A 369 3.50 -44.70 -1.49
CA SER A 369 2.53 -44.07 -2.39
C SER A 369 1.29 -43.51 -1.67
N ASN A 370 0.76 -44.25 -0.69
CA ASN A 370 -0.41 -43.86 0.09
C ASN A 370 0.00 -43.42 1.50
N TYR A 371 0.80 -42.36 1.61
CA TYR A 371 1.44 -42.00 2.87
C TYR A 371 0.53 -41.21 3.80
N ILE A 372 0.10 -40.01 3.41
CA ILE A 372 -0.77 -39.16 4.25
C ILE A 372 -2.09 -38.98 3.55
N ARG A 373 -3.14 -39.63 4.08
CA ARG A 373 -4.49 -39.54 3.53
C ARG A 373 -5.07 -38.17 3.77
N TRP A 374 -5.68 -37.58 2.76
CA TRP A 374 -6.47 -36.35 2.89
C TRP A 374 -7.89 -36.52 2.35
N THR A 375 -8.81 -35.70 2.87
CA THR A 375 -10.20 -35.57 2.41
C THR A 375 -10.58 -34.09 2.40
N ASP A 376 -11.41 -33.66 1.45
CA ASP A 376 -11.85 -32.28 1.33
C ASP A 376 -13.36 -32.09 1.43
N ASN A 377 -13.79 -30.84 1.55
CA ASN A 377 -15.21 -30.45 1.57
C ASN A 377 -15.86 -30.43 0.18
N GLN A 378 -15.15 -30.84 -0.88
CA GLN A 378 -15.69 -31.06 -2.23
C GLN A 378 -16.03 -32.53 -2.48
N GLY A 379 -15.87 -33.39 -1.46
CA GLY A 379 -16.12 -34.83 -1.54
C GLY A 379 -14.97 -35.61 -2.18
N GLN A 380 -13.81 -35.00 -2.37
CA GLN A 380 -12.61 -35.62 -2.91
C GLN A 380 -11.73 -36.15 -1.78
N GLN A 381 -10.88 -37.12 -2.12
CA GLN A 381 -9.91 -37.68 -1.21
C GLN A 381 -8.68 -38.16 -1.99
N GLY A 382 -7.54 -38.23 -1.32
CA GLY A 382 -6.31 -38.70 -1.92
C GLY A 382 -5.24 -38.95 -0.87
N TYR A 383 -4.00 -39.01 -1.34
CA TYR A 383 -2.82 -39.18 -0.49
C TYR A 383 -1.72 -38.20 -0.91
N LYS A 384 -0.96 -37.70 0.06
CA LYS A 384 0.41 -37.23 -0.20
C LYS A 384 1.33 -38.44 -0.33
N ILE A 385 2.34 -38.33 -1.18
CA ILE A 385 3.34 -39.38 -1.40
C ILE A 385 4.56 -39.13 -0.49
N LYS A 386 5.21 -40.19 -0.01
CA LYS A 386 6.56 -40.08 0.55
C LYS A 386 7.55 -40.36 -0.57
N ASN A 387 8.51 -39.47 -0.78
CA ASN A 387 9.54 -39.67 -1.79
C ASN A 387 10.75 -40.43 -1.22
N THR A 388 11.70 -40.79 -2.08
CA THR A 388 12.94 -41.48 -1.68
C THR A 388 14.05 -40.53 -1.22
N TYR A 389 13.86 -39.22 -1.33
CA TYR A 389 14.87 -38.20 -1.04
C TYR A 389 14.79 -37.70 0.42
N HIS A 390 13.60 -37.75 1.02
CA HIS A 390 13.32 -37.27 2.37
C HIS A 390 12.83 -38.40 3.29
N SER A 391 13.53 -38.62 4.40
CA SER A 391 13.30 -39.77 5.29
C SER A 391 12.46 -39.46 6.52
N GLN A 392 12.45 -38.19 6.95
CA GLN A 392 11.70 -37.73 8.12
C GLN A 392 10.18 -37.88 7.91
N SER A 393 9.40 -37.78 8.99
CA SER A 393 7.94 -37.76 8.85
C SER A 393 7.53 -36.49 8.12
N TYR A 394 6.58 -36.58 7.19
CA TYR A 394 6.03 -35.36 6.55
C TYR A 394 4.94 -34.73 7.40
N TYR A 395 4.38 -35.47 8.35
CA TYR A 395 3.39 -34.93 9.28
C TYR A 395 4.10 -34.11 10.37
N PRO A 396 3.62 -32.91 10.74
CA PRO A 396 4.26 -32.10 11.78
C PRO A 396 4.41 -32.88 13.09
N ALA A 397 5.64 -33.13 13.53
CA ALA A 397 5.91 -34.07 14.63
C ALA A 397 5.51 -33.53 16.02
N TRP A 398 5.31 -32.22 16.14
CA TRP A 398 4.85 -31.56 17.37
C TRP A 398 3.32 -31.55 17.52
N VAL A 399 2.57 -31.88 16.46
CA VAL A 399 1.11 -31.99 16.52
C VAL A 399 0.75 -33.33 17.13
N LYS A 400 -0.18 -33.34 18.09
CA LYS A 400 -0.59 -34.55 18.83
C LYS A 400 -1.81 -35.22 18.25
N GLU A 401 -2.67 -34.43 17.62
CA GLU A 401 -3.92 -34.84 17.00
C GLU A 401 -3.63 -35.75 15.80
N ASP A 402 -4.49 -36.74 15.54
CA ASP A 402 -4.37 -37.60 14.37
C ASP A 402 -4.85 -36.92 13.08
N LYS A 403 -5.46 -35.74 13.19
CA LYS A 403 -6.02 -34.99 12.08
C LYS A 403 -5.67 -33.51 12.21
N ILE A 404 -5.30 -32.89 11.09
CA ILE A 404 -5.15 -31.44 10.98
C ILE A 404 -6.04 -30.99 9.82
N THR A 405 -6.83 -29.93 10.07
CA THR A 405 -7.77 -29.38 9.09
C THR A 405 -7.42 -27.92 8.81
N TYR A 406 -7.30 -27.59 7.53
CA TYR A 406 -7.04 -26.24 7.05
C TYR A 406 -8.23 -25.69 6.28
N LYS A 407 -8.39 -24.37 6.27
CA LYS A 407 -9.46 -23.64 5.58
C LYS A 407 -8.87 -22.47 4.82
N GLY A 408 -9.39 -22.20 3.62
CA GLY A 408 -8.96 -21.06 2.81
C GLY A 408 -9.37 -21.23 1.36
N ILE A 409 -8.69 -20.48 0.48
CA ILE A 409 -8.78 -20.68 -0.95
C ILE A 409 -7.85 -21.81 -1.40
N ARG A 410 -8.34 -22.68 -2.28
CA ARG A 410 -7.50 -23.54 -3.10
C ARG A 410 -7.42 -22.93 -4.50
N LEU A 411 -6.24 -22.50 -4.90
CA LEU A 411 -5.96 -22.03 -6.23
C LEU A 411 -5.96 -23.21 -7.22
N ALA A 412 -6.19 -22.89 -8.49
CA ALA A 412 -6.00 -23.83 -9.59
C ALA A 412 -4.59 -24.47 -9.55
N GLN A 413 -4.46 -25.71 -9.99
CA GLN A 413 -3.14 -26.32 -10.15
C GLN A 413 -2.36 -25.64 -11.28
N ASN A 414 -1.09 -25.30 -11.02
CA ASN A 414 -0.23 -24.54 -11.93
C ASN A 414 1.00 -25.33 -12.43
N GLY A 415 1.21 -26.56 -11.94
CA GLY A 415 2.25 -27.47 -12.42
C GLY A 415 1.86 -28.22 -13.69
N LEU A 416 2.73 -28.21 -14.70
CA LEU A 416 2.62 -29.05 -15.90
C LEU A 416 3.85 -29.94 -16.04
N GLU A 417 3.61 -31.18 -16.46
CA GLU A 417 4.65 -32.08 -16.94
C GLU A 417 4.89 -31.77 -18.42
N GLU A 418 6.01 -31.11 -18.73
CA GLU A 418 6.28 -30.57 -20.06
C GLU A 418 7.12 -31.52 -20.93
N SER A 419 7.66 -32.62 -20.39
CA SER A 419 8.45 -33.58 -21.18
C SER A 419 7.61 -34.64 -21.91
N GLY A 420 6.37 -34.88 -21.49
CA GLY A 420 5.53 -36.00 -21.93
C GLY A 420 5.97 -37.36 -21.36
N GLN A 421 6.99 -37.40 -20.49
CA GLN A 421 7.60 -38.62 -19.95
C GLN A 421 7.66 -38.63 -18.41
N GLY A 422 7.13 -37.61 -17.73
CA GLY A 422 7.25 -37.48 -16.27
C GLY A 422 8.61 -37.02 -15.77
N SER A 423 9.45 -36.44 -16.66
CA SER A 423 10.84 -36.10 -16.35
C SER A 423 11.06 -34.60 -16.11
N TYR A 424 10.14 -33.73 -16.56
CA TYR A 424 10.33 -32.28 -16.46
C TYR A 424 9.02 -31.58 -16.09
N TYR A 425 8.95 -31.08 -14.86
CA TYR A 425 7.80 -30.34 -14.35
C TYR A 425 8.10 -28.84 -14.34
N VAL A 426 7.11 -28.04 -14.72
CA VAL A 426 7.14 -26.58 -14.66
C VAL A 426 5.91 -26.10 -13.93
N LEU A 427 6.13 -25.47 -12.78
CA LEU A 427 5.10 -24.77 -12.02
C LEU A 427 5.07 -23.33 -12.50
N TYR A 428 3.95 -22.93 -13.11
CA TYR A 428 3.83 -21.62 -13.74
C TYR A 428 3.41 -20.54 -12.75
N ALA A 429 3.98 -19.35 -12.89
CA ALA A 429 3.61 -18.25 -12.02
C ALA A 429 2.18 -17.77 -12.33
N TYR A 430 1.45 -17.44 -11.28
CA TYR A 430 0.32 -16.52 -11.36
C TYR A 430 0.84 -15.11 -11.69
N ARG A 431 0.01 -14.20 -12.18
CA ARG A 431 0.49 -12.85 -12.54
C ARG A 431 0.93 -12.01 -11.35
N TYR A 432 0.21 -12.03 -10.21
CA TYR A 432 0.52 -11.20 -9.04
C TYR A 432 -0.26 -11.62 -7.79
N GLY A 433 0.15 -11.06 -6.64
CA GLY A 433 -0.60 -11.12 -5.37
C GLY A 433 -0.31 -12.34 -4.50
N TYR A 434 0.80 -13.04 -4.77
CA TYR A 434 1.18 -14.27 -4.09
C TYR A 434 2.67 -14.24 -3.69
N VAL A 435 2.97 -14.83 -2.54
CA VAL A 435 4.33 -15.12 -2.08
C VAL A 435 4.87 -16.34 -2.82
N ASP A 436 6.19 -16.44 -2.98
CA ASP A 436 6.84 -17.60 -3.61
C ASP A 436 6.34 -17.92 -5.03
N ASN A 437 5.94 -16.87 -5.75
CA ASN A 437 5.35 -16.98 -7.08
C ASN A 437 6.26 -16.41 -8.18
N TYR A 438 7.11 -15.44 -7.83
CA TYR A 438 8.18 -14.92 -8.69
C TYR A 438 9.48 -14.80 -7.88
N PRO A 439 10.65 -14.80 -8.55
CA PRO A 439 11.92 -14.49 -7.90
C PRO A 439 11.85 -13.22 -7.08
N ASN A 440 12.48 -13.21 -5.90
CA ASN A 440 12.32 -12.14 -4.90
C ASN A 440 12.72 -10.75 -5.41
N ALA A 441 13.56 -10.63 -6.44
CA ALA A 441 13.94 -9.34 -7.02
C ALA A 441 12.95 -8.81 -8.08
N HIS A 442 11.99 -9.63 -8.51
CA HIS A 442 11.05 -9.28 -9.57
C HIS A 442 9.87 -8.46 -9.01
N ASP A 443 9.41 -7.44 -9.73
CA ASP A 443 8.33 -6.54 -9.28
C ASP A 443 7.03 -7.26 -8.90
N ASN A 444 6.70 -8.36 -9.59
CA ASN A 444 5.51 -9.16 -9.29
C ASN A 444 5.58 -9.99 -7.99
N SER A 445 6.73 -9.98 -7.30
CA SER A 445 6.82 -10.47 -5.90
C SER A 445 6.30 -9.45 -4.89
N GLY A 446 6.18 -8.17 -5.28
CA GLY A 446 5.61 -7.13 -4.42
C GLY A 446 4.09 -7.24 -4.31
N ILE A 447 3.58 -6.93 -3.12
CA ILE A 447 2.17 -6.96 -2.76
C ILE A 447 1.67 -5.54 -2.53
N ASP A 448 0.54 -5.20 -3.16
CA ASP A 448 -0.19 -3.95 -2.94
C ASP A 448 -1.38 -4.22 -2.02
N ILE A 449 -1.47 -3.46 -0.93
CA ILE A 449 -2.55 -3.57 0.06
C ILE A 449 -3.90 -3.14 -0.53
N ASP A 450 -3.94 -2.32 -1.58
CA ASP A 450 -5.16 -1.98 -2.33
C ASP A 450 -5.79 -3.16 -3.10
N TRP A 451 -5.11 -4.31 -3.14
CA TRP A 451 -5.69 -5.56 -3.62
C TRP A 451 -6.53 -6.27 -2.55
N ALA A 452 -6.59 -5.78 -1.32
CA ALA A 452 -7.33 -6.40 -0.24
C ALA A 452 -8.84 -6.49 -0.52
N ILE A 453 -9.42 -7.64 -0.19
CA ILE A 453 -10.85 -7.94 -0.27
C ILE A 453 -11.37 -8.52 1.06
N ASP A 454 -12.64 -8.25 1.37
CA ASP A 454 -13.35 -8.91 2.47
C ASP A 454 -13.69 -10.37 2.14
N LYS A 455 -14.23 -11.10 3.13
CA LYS A 455 -14.69 -12.48 2.98
C LYS A 455 -15.77 -12.70 1.90
N ASN A 456 -16.45 -11.64 1.47
CA ASN A 456 -17.46 -11.69 0.42
C ASN A 456 -16.88 -11.35 -0.96
N GLY A 457 -15.58 -11.03 -1.04
CA GLY A 457 -14.91 -10.63 -2.27
C GLY A 457 -15.02 -9.14 -2.61
N ASN A 458 -15.54 -8.31 -1.70
CA ASN A 458 -15.63 -6.86 -1.91
C ASN A 458 -14.28 -6.21 -1.63
N LYS A 459 -13.86 -5.27 -2.49
CA LYS A 459 -12.66 -4.48 -2.25
C LYS A 459 -12.79 -3.70 -0.93
N VAL A 460 -11.74 -3.75 -0.12
CA VAL A 460 -11.63 -2.95 1.10
C VAL A 460 -10.55 -1.90 0.96
N ASN A 461 -10.75 -0.75 1.61
CA ASN A 461 -9.78 0.33 1.63
C ASN A 461 -9.10 0.37 3.00
N LEU A 462 -8.00 -0.36 3.15
CA LEU A 462 -7.23 -0.40 4.39
C LEU A 462 -6.31 0.82 4.49
N PRO A 463 -6.11 1.41 5.69
CA PRO A 463 -5.11 2.47 5.87
C PRO A 463 -3.68 1.94 5.77
N GLY A 464 -3.47 0.68 6.15
CA GLY A 464 -2.21 -0.03 6.21
C GLY A 464 -2.42 -1.38 6.88
N ILE A 465 -1.33 -2.09 7.18
CA ILE A 465 -1.35 -3.43 7.79
C ILE A 465 -0.26 -3.55 8.87
N ASP A 466 -0.50 -4.38 9.88
CA ASP A 466 0.47 -4.72 10.93
C ASP A 466 0.84 -6.21 10.91
N PHE A 467 -0.07 -7.04 10.38
CA PHE A 467 0.05 -8.50 10.35
C PHE A 467 -0.16 -9.06 8.95
N VAL A 468 0.59 -10.12 8.64
CA VAL A 468 0.46 -10.88 7.39
C VAL A 468 0.39 -12.37 7.72
N LYS A 469 -0.59 -13.07 7.16
CA LYS A 469 -0.63 -14.53 7.13
C LYS A 469 -0.36 -15.00 5.71
N VAL A 470 0.59 -15.93 5.56
CA VAL A 470 0.86 -16.61 4.29
C VAL A 470 0.49 -18.07 4.45
N TYR A 471 -0.24 -18.62 3.50
CA TYR A 471 -0.51 -20.06 3.45
C TYR A 471 -0.38 -20.62 2.04
N ASN A 472 0.04 -21.89 1.91
CA ASN A 472 0.17 -22.51 0.60
C ASN A 472 -1.20 -22.62 -0.10
N GLY A 473 -1.31 -22.02 -1.28
CA GLY A 473 -2.54 -21.95 -2.06
C GLY A 473 -2.78 -23.14 -3.00
N ILE A 474 -1.79 -24.01 -3.21
CA ILE A 474 -1.84 -25.08 -4.22
C ILE A 474 -1.89 -26.45 -3.56
N ASP A 475 -2.85 -27.26 -3.99
CA ASP A 475 -2.84 -28.70 -3.73
C ASP A 475 -2.50 -29.44 -5.02
N GLN A 476 -1.22 -29.80 -5.20
CA GLN A 476 -0.73 -30.55 -6.36
C GLN A 476 0.50 -31.39 -6.00
N GLU A 477 0.59 -32.59 -6.59
CA GLU A 477 1.81 -33.41 -6.61
C GLU A 477 2.48 -33.25 -7.99
N ASN A 478 3.75 -32.88 -8.01
CA ASN A 478 4.53 -32.58 -9.22
C ASN A 478 5.57 -33.68 -9.52
N GLY A 479 5.12 -34.94 -9.43
CA GLY A 479 5.96 -36.11 -9.68
C GLY A 479 7.15 -36.18 -8.73
N TRP A 480 8.36 -36.27 -9.29
CA TRP A 480 9.59 -36.42 -8.50
C TRP A 480 9.98 -35.16 -7.70
N LEU A 481 9.40 -34.00 -8.03
CA LEU A 481 9.54 -32.79 -7.22
C LEU A 481 8.79 -32.88 -5.89
N GLY A 482 7.79 -33.76 -5.77
CA GLY A 482 6.91 -33.85 -4.60
C GLY A 482 5.74 -32.86 -4.66
N GLU A 483 5.18 -32.56 -3.51
CA GLU A 483 4.07 -31.63 -3.37
C GLU A 483 4.50 -30.18 -3.72
N ALA A 484 3.59 -29.40 -4.29
CA ALA A 484 3.75 -27.94 -4.31
C ALA A 484 3.78 -27.44 -2.86
N SER A 485 4.85 -26.76 -2.48
CA SER A 485 5.13 -26.27 -1.13
C SER A 485 5.58 -24.82 -1.20
N THR A 486 4.80 -23.91 -0.63
CA THR A 486 5.26 -22.54 -0.47
C THR A 486 6.38 -22.50 0.55
N GLU A 487 7.53 -21.97 0.16
CA GLU A 487 8.58 -21.55 1.09
C GLU A 487 8.48 -20.05 1.39
N VAL A 488 8.69 -19.70 2.66
CA VAL A 488 8.59 -18.32 3.14
C VAL A 488 9.93 -17.90 3.71
N GLY A 489 10.39 -16.72 3.30
CA GLY A 489 11.59 -16.07 3.82
C GLY A 489 11.32 -14.65 4.29
N ARG A 490 12.34 -13.80 4.20
CA ARG A 490 12.29 -12.40 4.65
C ARG A 490 11.07 -11.64 4.17
N GLY A 491 10.42 -10.92 5.07
CA GLY A 491 9.41 -9.91 4.73
C GLY A 491 9.94 -8.49 4.87
N GLU A 492 9.47 -7.58 4.02
CA GLU A 492 10.02 -6.24 3.81
C GLU A 492 8.89 -5.21 3.64
N ASP A 493 8.93 -4.11 4.39
CA ASP A 493 8.27 -2.84 4.05
C ASP A 493 9.09 -2.15 2.96
N LEU A 494 8.50 -2.03 1.76
CA LEU A 494 9.19 -1.49 0.60
C LEU A 494 9.44 0.02 0.72
N HIS A 495 8.58 0.74 1.43
CA HIS A 495 8.65 2.19 1.58
C HIS A 495 9.82 2.59 2.49
N LEU A 496 10.03 1.88 3.60
CA LEU A 496 11.18 2.11 4.49
C LEU A 496 12.52 1.77 3.82
N LEU A 497 12.53 0.84 2.87
CA LEU A 497 13.70 0.53 2.03
C LEU A 497 13.87 1.48 0.83
N GLY A 498 12.96 2.44 0.64
CA GLY A 498 12.97 3.35 -0.51
C GLY A 498 12.71 2.67 -1.86
N THR A 499 12.18 1.45 -1.84
CA THR A 499 11.83 0.68 -3.04
C THR A 499 10.50 1.16 -3.59
N ASN A 500 10.48 1.57 -4.86
CA ASN A 500 9.29 2.09 -5.51
C ASN A 500 8.87 1.19 -6.67
N ILE A 501 7.78 0.45 -6.47
CA ILE A 501 7.18 -0.40 -7.50
C ILE A 501 5.73 0.08 -7.66
N ALA A 502 5.37 0.59 -8.85
CA ALA A 502 4.00 1.03 -9.17
C ALA A 502 2.99 -0.11 -8.99
N THR A 503 1.69 0.08 -8.81
CA THR A 503 0.74 -1.05 -8.80
C THR A 503 0.45 -1.61 -10.20
N ILE A 504 -0.17 -2.79 -10.26
CA ILE A 504 -0.78 -3.33 -11.49
C ILE A 504 -2.17 -2.73 -11.63
N LYS A 505 -2.45 -2.17 -12.81
CA LYS A 505 -3.72 -1.49 -13.12
C LYS A 505 -4.84 -2.45 -13.51
#